data_AF-A0A7M7PCE7-F1
#
_entry.id   AF-A0A7M7PCE7-F1
#
_cell.length_a   1.000
_cell.length_b   1.000
_cell.length_c   1.000
_cell.angle_alpha   90.00
_cell.angle_beta   90.00
_cell.angle_gamma   90.00
#
_symmetry.space_group_name_H-M   'P 1'
#
loop_
_entity.id
_entity.type
_entity.pdbx_description
1 polymer ?
#
loop_
_entity_poly.entity_id
_entity_poly.type
_entity_poly.pdbx_seq_one_letter_code
_entity_poly.pdbx_strand_id
1 'polypeptide(L)'
;MRRLVVSGSNTAKSATLGRVLPLDWATQNGACALSEKQFLFALSANDMKPNQTIENAIKNQLLPDLDEVDEALIRQLLNKMPDEIAILIDGANESNCGENIMDVLTGRTLQKVTVMVTTKPRFAKRLHLITPGGYDRIYMD
;
A
#
# COMPACT_ATOMS: atom_id res chain seq x y z
N MET A 1 3.21 -14.36 -1.96
CA MET A 1 2.25 -13.41 -1.34
C MET A 1 3.00 -12.63 -0.29
N ARG A 2 3.23 -11.33 -0.48
CA ARG A 2 3.93 -10.49 0.50
C ARG A 2 3.03 -9.33 0.89
N ARG A 3 2.36 -9.47 2.04
CA ARG A 3 1.72 -8.34 2.73
C ARG A 3 2.60 -7.97 3.89
N LEU A 4 3.00 -6.71 3.97
CA LEU A 4 3.90 -6.21 5.00
C LEU A 4 3.22 -5.10 5.78
N VAL A 5 3.10 -5.29 7.09
CA VAL A 5 2.61 -4.26 8.00
C VAL A 5 3.79 -3.67 8.75
N VAL A 6 4.09 -2.41 8.49
CA VAL A 6 5.06 -1.62 9.25
C VAL A 6 4.31 -0.80 10.28
N SER A 7 4.62 -1.01 11.56
CA SER A 7 3.95 -0.29 12.65
C SER A 7 4.96 0.32 13.61
N GLY A 8 4.73 1.56 14.03
CA GLY A 8 5.62 2.25 14.96
C GLY A 8 4.89 3.32 15.77
N SER A 9 5.32 3.52 17.00
CA SER A 9 4.80 4.59 17.87
C SER A 9 5.26 5.98 17.40
N ASN A 10 6.42 6.05 16.77
CA ASN A 10 6.95 7.25 16.14
C ASN A 10 6.46 7.39 14.70
N THR A 11 5.42 8.21 14.50
CA THR A 11 4.80 8.44 13.19
C THR A 11 5.77 9.03 12.17
N ALA A 12 6.81 9.75 12.61
CA ALA A 12 7.79 10.33 11.70
C ALA A 12 8.67 9.26 11.02
N LYS A 13 9.05 8.20 11.74
CA LYS A 13 9.87 7.11 11.17
C LYS A 13 9.08 6.30 10.14
N SER A 14 7.83 5.97 10.45
CA SER A 14 6.93 5.26 9.53
C SER A 14 6.63 6.07 8.25
N ALA A 15 6.34 7.37 8.39
CA ALA A 15 6.15 8.25 7.24
C ALA A 15 7.44 8.44 6.42
N THR A 16 8.61 8.39 7.07
CA THR A 16 9.90 8.44 6.38
C THR A 16 10.08 7.24 5.46
N LEU A 17 9.69 6.03 5.88
CA LEU A 17 9.70 4.86 4.98
C LEU A 17 8.73 5.00 3.81
N GLY A 18 7.56 5.59 4.06
CA GLY A 18 6.58 5.97 3.04
C GLY A 18 7.18 6.78 1.89
N ARG A 19 8.26 7.54 2.17
CA ARG A 19 8.94 8.44 1.23
C ARG A 19 10.26 7.90 0.71
N VAL A 20 11.06 7.27 1.57
CA VAL A 20 12.38 6.74 1.22
C VAL A 20 12.25 5.53 0.29
N LEU A 21 11.33 4.60 0.57
CA LEU A 21 11.19 3.40 -0.26
C LEU A 21 10.82 3.70 -1.71
N PRO A 22 9.85 4.59 -2.01
CA PRO A 22 9.58 4.99 -3.40
C PRO A 22 10.77 5.68 -4.07
N LEU A 23 11.52 6.50 -3.33
CA LEU A 23 12.70 7.18 -3.85
C LEU A 23 13.84 6.19 -4.18
N ASP A 24 14.11 5.24 -3.29
CA ASP A 24 15.11 4.19 -3.49
C ASP A 24 14.75 3.30 -4.67
N TRP A 25 13.46 2.92 -4.79
CA TRP A 25 12.95 2.18 -5.94
C TRP A 25 13.12 2.96 -7.25
N ALA A 26 12.72 4.24 -7.28
CA ALA A 26 12.77 5.07 -8.48
C ALA A 26 14.20 5.36 -8.95
N THR A 27 15.13 5.54 -8.00
CA THR A 27 16.54 5.83 -8.30
C THR A 27 17.37 4.57 -8.53
N GLN A 28 16.79 3.39 -8.30
CA GLN A 28 17.50 2.10 -8.27
C GLN A 28 18.77 2.15 -7.40
N ASN A 29 18.76 2.99 -6.37
CA ASN A 29 19.90 3.14 -5.48
C ASN A 29 19.92 1.98 -4.46
N GLY A 30 20.99 1.19 -4.52
CA GLY A 30 21.24 0.12 -3.55
C GLY A 30 20.36 -1.12 -3.72
N ALA A 31 20.42 -2.02 -2.73
CA ALA A 31 19.60 -3.22 -2.66
C ALA A 31 18.18 -2.88 -2.18
N CYS A 32 17.42 -2.13 -2.99
CA CYS A 32 16.02 -1.86 -2.70
C CYS A 32 15.24 -3.18 -2.68
N ALA A 33 14.55 -3.50 -1.59
CA ALA A 33 13.76 -4.73 -1.45
C ALA A 33 12.61 -4.85 -2.46
N LEU A 34 12.31 -3.77 -3.20
CA LEU A 34 11.29 -3.70 -4.25
C LEU A 34 11.91 -3.57 -5.66
N SER A 35 13.23 -3.74 -5.83
CA SER A 35 13.92 -3.59 -7.12
C SER A 35 13.41 -4.55 -8.20
N GLU A 36 12.82 -5.68 -7.79
CA GLU A 36 12.19 -6.68 -8.65
C GLU A 36 10.81 -6.25 -9.18
N LYS A 37 10.26 -5.12 -8.71
CA LYS A 37 8.93 -4.62 -9.10
C LYS A 37 9.07 -3.59 -10.21
N GLN A 38 8.39 -3.81 -11.34
CA GLN A 38 8.32 -2.83 -12.42
C GLN A 38 7.48 -1.61 -12.08
N PHE A 39 6.51 -1.75 -11.17
CA PHE A 39 5.64 -0.65 -10.77
C PHE A 39 5.50 -0.56 -9.26
N LEU A 40 5.59 0.67 -8.75
CA LEU A 40 5.32 1.00 -7.35
C LEU A 40 4.28 2.13 -7.26
N PHE A 41 3.14 1.83 -6.66
CA PHE A 41 2.10 2.81 -6.37
C PHE A 41 2.18 3.22 -4.90
N ALA A 42 2.69 4.42 -4.63
CA ALA A 42 2.76 4.99 -3.30
C ALA A 42 1.53 5.87 -3.04
N LEU A 43 0.70 5.48 -2.08
CA LEU A 43 -0.56 6.12 -1.78
C LEU A 43 -0.59 6.60 -0.32
N SER A 44 -1.19 7.76 -0.10
CA SER A 44 -1.51 8.29 1.23
C SER A 44 -2.91 7.84 1.63
N ALA A 45 -3.04 7.10 2.73
CA ALA A 45 -4.33 6.70 3.25
C ALA A 45 -5.17 7.90 3.74
N ASN A 46 -4.51 9.00 4.12
CA ASN A 46 -5.21 10.22 4.55
C ASN A 46 -5.92 10.93 3.40
N ASP A 47 -5.45 10.71 2.17
CA ASP A 47 -6.03 11.30 0.95
C ASP A 47 -7.02 10.33 0.27
N MET A 48 -7.39 9.24 0.95
CA MET A 48 -8.39 8.28 0.48
C MET A 48 -9.76 8.57 1.08
N LYS A 49 -10.80 8.53 0.25
CA LYS A 49 -12.20 8.64 0.71
C LYS A 49 -12.68 7.29 1.27
N PRO A 50 -13.64 7.26 2.22
CA PRO A 50 -14.08 6.02 2.87
C PRO A 50 -14.56 4.89 1.93
N ASN A 51 -15.11 5.21 0.76
CA ASN A 51 -15.60 4.22 -0.20
C ASN A 51 -14.74 4.14 -1.47
N GLN A 52 -13.55 4.73 -1.43
CA GLN A 52 -12.66 4.76 -2.60
C GLN A 52 -12.08 3.37 -2.85
N THR A 53 -12.03 2.95 -4.12
CA THR A 53 -11.30 1.75 -4.55
C THR A 53 -9.80 2.05 -4.60
N ILE A 54 -8.95 1.02 -4.59
CA ILE A 54 -7.50 1.23 -4.75
C ILE A 54 -7.18 1.79 -6.14
N GLU A 55 -7.92 1.36 -7.16
CA GLU A 55 -7.77 1.87 -8.53
C GLU A 55 -8.11 3.36 -8.61
N ASN A 56 -9.21 3.78 -7.98
CA ASN A 56 -9.56 5.20 -7.92
C ASN A 56 -8.52 6.00 -7.12
N ALA A 57 -7.95 5.42 -6.05
CA ALA A 57 -6.89 6.08 -5.29
C ALA A 57 -5.61 6.26 -6.11
N ILE A 58 -5.19 5.24 -6.86
CA ILE A 58 -4.05 5.32 -7.80
C ILE A 58 -4.29 6.42 -8.83
N LYS A 59 -5.47 6.42 -9.47
CA LYS A 59 -5.83 7.46 -10.45
C LYS A 59 -5.73 8.85 -9.83
N ASN A 60 -6.40 9.10 -8.72
CA ASN A 60 -6.52 10.45 -8.17
C ASN A 60 -5.23 10.98 -7.53
N GLN A 61 -4.40 10.12 -6.93
CA GLN A 61 -3.20 10.56 -6.22
C GLN A 61 -1.96 10.60 -7.11
N LEU A 62 -1.86 9.70 -8.09
CA LEU A 62 -0.64 9.55 -8.90
C LEU A 62 -0.81 10.04 -10.34
N LEU A 63 -2.01 9.93 -10.90
CA LEU A 63 -2.27 10.21 -12.30
C LEU A 63 -3.48 11.16 -12.50
N PRO A 64 -3.66 12.22 -11.67
CA PRO A 64 -4.89 13.02 -11.66
C PRO A 64 -5.21 13.60 -13.05
N ASP A 65 -4.19 14.07 -13.77
CA ASP A 65 -4.35 14.81 -15.02
C ASP A 65 -4.32 13.93 -16.29
N LEU A 66 -4.15 12.61 -16.15
CA LEU A 66 -4.10 11.69 -17.30
C LEU A 66 -5.48 11.15 -17.66
N ASP A 67 -6.26 11.91 -18.43
CA ASP A 67 -7.64 11.55 -18.80
C ASP A 67 -7.80 10.16 -19.44
N GLU A 68 -6.76 9.69 -20.14
CA GLU A 68 -6.71 8.36 -20.77
C GLU A 68 -6.61 7.21 -19.77
N VAL A 69 -6.26 7.51 -18.52
CA VAL A 69 -6.14 6.52 -17.44
C VAL A 69 -7.40 6.57 -16.59
N ASP A 70 -8.19 5.51 -16.63
CA ASP A 70 -9.35 5.31 -15.78
C ASP A 70 -9.14 4.14 -14.79
N GLU A 71 -10.12 3.94 -13.90
CA GLU A 71 -10.08 2.83 -12.93
C GLU A 71 -10.06 1.45 -13.60
N ALA A 72 -10.71 1.31 -14.75
CA ALA A 72 -10.80 0.03 -15.44
C ALA A 72 -9.43 -0.38 -16.01
N LEU A 73 -8.69 0.57 -16.57
CA LEU A 73 -7.34 0.37 -17.06
C LEU A 73 -6.37 0.01 -15.91
N ILE A 74 -6.44 0.72 -14.79
CA ILE A 74 -5.63 0.41 -13.60
C ILE A 74 -5.97 -0.99 -13.08
N ARG A 75 -7.25 -1.35 -13.04
CA ARG A 75 -7.68 -2.71 -12.65
C ARG A 75 -7.11 -3.77 -13.60
N GLN A 76 -7.14 -3.53 -14.91
CA GLN A 76 -6.55 -4.44 -15.89
C GLN A 76 -5.04 -4.61 -15.65
N LEU A 77 -4.32 -3.52 -15.36
CA LEU A 77 -2.90 -3.56 -15.04
C LEU A 77 -2.62 -4.44 -13.80
N LEU A 78 -3.35 -4.18 -12.71
CA LEU A 78 -3.25 -4.94 -11.45
C LEU A 78 -3.52 -6.45 -11.64
N ASN A 79 -4.42 -6.80 -12.56
CA ASN A 79 -4.76 -8.20 -12.85
C ASN A 79 -3.79 -8.89 -13.82
N LYS A 80 -3.24 -8.16 -14.80
CA LYS A 80 -2.35 -8.74 -15.82
C LYS A 80 -0.95 -9.00 -15.29
N MET A 81 -0.43 -8.13 -14.42
CA MET A 81 0.95 -8.18 -13.95
C MET A 81 1.05 -8.04 -12.43
N PRO A 82 0.28 -8.82 -11.64
CA PRO A 82 0.22 -8.61 -10.19
C PRO A 82 1.56 -8.82 -9.50
N ASP A 83 2.40 -9.72 -10.01
CA ASP A 83 3.70 -10.05 -9.41
C ASP A 83 4.76 -8.95 -9.65
N GLU A 84 4.54 -8.10 -10.65
CA GLU A 84 5.41 -6.96 -11.02
C GLU A 84 5.07 -5.68 -10.24
N ILE A 85 3.98 -5.69 -9.46
CA ILE A 85 3.41 -4.51 -8.83
C ILE A 85 3.58 -4.56 -7.31
N ALA A 86 4.01 -3.44 -6.74
CA ALA A 86 3.92 -3.16 -5.33
C ALA A 86 3.02 -1.94 -5.07
N ILE A 87 2.24 -2.01 -3.99
CA ILE A 87 1.42 -0.90 -3.49
C ILE A 87 1.88 -0.58 -2.07
N LEU A 88 2.22 0.68 -1.83
CA LEU A 88 2.56 1.21 -0.52
C LEU A 88 1.43 2.12 -0.05
N ILE A 89 0.83 1.83 1.10
CA ILE A 89 -0.24 2.62 1.71
C ILE A 89 0.30 3.25 2.99
N ASP A 90 0.53 4.55 2.97
CA ASP A 90 1.09 5.30 4.11
C ASP A 90 -0.01 5.84 5.03
N GLY A 91 0.12 5.59 6.35
CA GLY A 91 -0.72 6.22 7.37
C GLY A 91 -2.10 5.60 7.59
N ALA A 92 -2.30 4.35 7.20
CA ALA A 92 -3.56 3.62 7.39
C ALA A 92 -3.98 3.56 8.88
N ASN A 93 -5.25 3.76 9.18
CA ASN A 93 -5.82 3.68 10.53
C ASN A 93 -7.35 3.44 10.50
N GLU A 94 -7.95 3.34 11.69
CA GLU A 94 -9.38 3.03 11.85
C GLU A 94 -10.32 4.08 11.21
N SER A 95 -9.88 5.33 11.07
CA SER A 95 -10.71 6.43 10.56
C SER A 95 -10.59 6.66 9.05
N ASN A 96 -9.52 6.17 8.40
CA ASN A 96 -9.27 6.38 6.97
C ASN A 96 -9.24 5.08 6.14
N CYS A 97 -9.31 3.91 6.78
CA CYS A 97 -9.41 2.62 6.09
C CYS A 97 -10.86 2.20 5.92
N GLY A 98 -11.40 2.51 4.74
CA GLY A 98 -12.67 1.99 4.24
C GLY A 98 -12.67 0.50 3.93
N GLU A 99 -13.83 -0.05 3.59
CA GLU A 99 -13.99 -1.48 3.29
C GLU A 99 -13.06 -1.95 2.16
N ASN A 100 -12.97 -1.19 1.06
CA ASN A 100 -12.10 -1.54 -0.06
C ASN A 100 -10.62 -1.63 0.32
N ILE A 101 -10.13 -0.69 1.15
CA ILE A 101 -8.76 -0.70 1.64
C ILE A 101 -8.58 -1.89 2.58
N MET A 102 -9.54 -2.13 3.48
CA MET A 102 -9.51 -3.28 4.39
C MET A 102 -9.50 -4.61 3.64
N ASP A 103 -10.23 -4.75 2.53
CA ASP A 103 -10.22 -5.95 1.70
C ASP A 103 -8.84 -6.20 1.08
N VAL A 104 -8.14 -5.14 0.67
CA VAL A 104 -6.76 -5.24 0.16
C VAL A 104 -5.78 -5.61 1.29
N LEU A 105 -5.89 -4.91 2.43
CA LEU A 105 -5.03 -5.15 3.59
C LEU A 105 -5.20 -6.56 4.16
N THR A 106 -6.44 -7.07 4.21
CA THR A 106 -6.77 -8.43 4.68
C THR A 106 -6.56 -9.51 3.62
N GLY A 107 -6.26 -9.12 2.38
CA GLY A 107 -5.98 -10.03 1.28
C GLY A 107 -7.19 -10.72 0.69
N ARG A 108 -8.39 -10.17 0.87
CA ARG A 108 -9.57 -10.60 0.13
C ARG A 108 -9.45 -10.22 -1.35
N THR A 109 -8.85 -9.06 -1.64
CA THR A 109 -8.56 -8.58 -2.99
C THR A 109 -7.06 -8.36 -3.20
N LEU A 110 -6.63 -8.31 -4.46
CA LEU A 110 -5.22 -8.13 -4.86
C LEU A 110 -4.27 -9.14 -4.19
N GLN A 111 -4.66 -10.41 -4.15
CA GLN A 111 -3.94 -11.46 -3.41
C GLN A 111 -2.49 -11.66 -3.87
N LYS A 112 -2.24 -11.53 -5.18
CA LYS A 112 -0.93 -11.69 -5.81
C LYS A 112 -0.07 -10.43 -5.80
N VAL A 113 -0.68 -9.25 -5.65
CA VAL A 113 0.03 -7.97 -5.57
C VAL A 113 0.76 -7.86 -4.24
N THR A 114 1.98 -7.32 -4.26
CA THR A 114 2.71 -7.01 -3.03
C THR A 114 2.12 -5.74 -2.40
N VAL A 115 1.70 -5.81 -1.14
CA VAL A 115 1.10 -4.66 -0.45
C VAL A 115 1.87 -4.39 0.83
N MET A 116 2.36 -3.17 0.97
CA MET A 116 2.97 -2.67 2.20
C MET A 116 2.10 -1.57 2.79
N VAL A 117 1.91 -1.59 4.10
CA VAL A 117 1.14 -0.57 4.80
C VAL A 117 1.92 -0.04 6.00
N THR A 118 1.94 1.27 6.18
CA THR A 118 2.43 1.90 7.41
C THR A 118 1.24 2.27 8.30
N THR A 119 1.36 2.03 9.60
CA THR A 119 0.24 2.28 10.52
C THR A 119 0.68 2.46 11.98
N LYS A 120 -0.26 2.88 12.83
CA LYS A 120 -0.08 2.92 14.29
C LYS A 120 -0.15 1.51 14.87
N PRO A 121 0.54 1.23 16.01
CA PRO A 121 0.57 -0.10 16.61
C PRO A 121 -0.81 -0.67 16.94
N ARG A 122 -1.77 0.19 17.32
CA ARG A 122 -3.15 -0.22 17.63
C ARG A 122 -3.86 -0.83 16.42
N PHE A 123 -3.70 -0.24 15.24
CA PHE A 123 -4.36 -0.69 14.03
C PHE A 123 -3.66 -1.93 13.47
N ALA A 124 -2.32 -1.99 13.55
CA ALA A 124 -1.58 -3.22 13.23
C ALA A 124 -2.01 -4.41 14.09
N LYS A 125 -2.27 -4.20 15.41
CA LYS A 125 -2.85 -5.24 16.27
C LYS A 125 -4.23 -5.68 15.77
N ARG A 126 -5.10 -4.72 15.40
CA ARG A 126 -6.43 -5.01 14.85
C ARG A 126 -6.34 -5.83 13.56
N LEU A 127 -5.46 -5.45 12.62
CA LEU A 127 -5.24 -6.22 11.39
C LEU A 127 -4.82 -7.66 11.73
N HIS A 128 -3.86 -7.85 12.63
CA HIS A 128 -3.42 -9.19 13.03
C HIS A 128 -4.54 -10.06 13.61
N LEU A 129 -5.48 -9.48 14.34
CA LEU A 129 -6.65 -10.21 14.85
C LEU A 129 -7.63 -10.60 13.74
N ILE A 130 -7.75 -9.79 12.68
CA ILE A 130 -8.66 -10.04 11.55
C ILE A 130 -8.07 -11.08 10.59
N THR A 131 -6.76 -11.07 10.36
CA THR A 131 -6.08 -12.03 9.48
C THR A 131 -4.80 -12.55 10.15
N PRO A 132 -4.91 -13.48 11.12
CA PRO A 132 -3.76 -14.08 11.78
C PRO A 132 -2.86 -14.78 10.76
N GLY A 133 -1.57 -14.45 10.75
CA GLY A 133 -0.59 -15.01 9.80
C GLY A 133 -0.73 -14.50 8.36
N GLY A 134 -1.62 -13.54 8.09
CA GLY A 134 -1.84 -13.01 6.74
C GLY A 134 -0.78 -12.01 6.25
N TYR A 135 0.12 -11.57 7.13
CA TYR A 135 1.12 -10.55 6.83
C TYR A 135 2.40 -10.75 7.66
N ASP A 136 3.52 -10.36 7.07
CA ASP A 136 4.76 -10.10 7.78
C ASP A 136 4.65 -8.77 8.54
N ARG A 137 5.30 -8.67 9.70
CA ARG A 137 5.22 -7.47 10.55
C ARG A 137 6.60 -6.95 10.91
N ILE A 138 6.78 -5.65 10.73
CA ILE A 138 7.95 -4.91 11.22
C ILE A 138 7.47 -3.91 12.26
N TYR A 139 8.11 -3.92 13.43
CA TYR A 139 7.89 -2.94 14.48
C TYR A 139 9.04 -1.93 14.50
N MET A 140 8.72 -0.64 14.59
CA MET A 140 9.69 0.44 14.65
C MET A 140 9.50 1.28 15.91
N ASP A 141 10.51 1.24 16.77
CA ASP A 141 10.72 2.16 17.90
C ASP A 141 11.35 3.48 17.41
#